data_AF-V9DQ29-F1
#
_entry.id   AF-V9DQ29-F1
#
_cell.length_a   1.000
_cell.length_b   1.000
_cell.length_c   1.000
_cell.angle_alpha   90.00
_cell.angle_beta   90.00
_cell.angle_gamma   90.00
#
_symmetry.space_group_name_H-M   'P 1'
#
loop_
_entity.id
_entity.type
_entity.pdbx_description
1 polymer ?
#
loop_
_entity_poly.entity_id
_entity_poly.type
_entity_poly.pdbx_seq_one_letter_code
_entity_poly.pdbx_strand_id
1 'polypeptide(L)'
;NHNNAARVQNTYLRSQNENLVPFINATTGAAIPTFPHTSFEIERIARRQLDSVLQQLGIPTEGANIAEKKRLLRAHIGLPEVA
;
A
#
# COMPACT_ATOMS: atom_id res chain seq x y z
N ASN A 1 2.43 3.23 15.96
CA ASN A 1 2.20 2.69 14.60
C ASN A 1 3.56 2.59 13.91
N HIS A 2 3.97 1.36 13.58
CA HIS A 2 5.27 1.07 12.98
C HIS A 2 5.50 1.74 11.62
N ASN A 3 4.43 2.04 10.88
CA ASN A 3 4.50 2.57 9.53
C ASN A 3 4.26 4.09 9.43
N ASN A 4 4.15 4.82 10.55
CA ASN A 4 3.85 6.26 10.51
C ASN A 4 4.89 7.07 9.73
N ALA A 5 6.18 6.78 9.92
CA ALA A 5 7.25 7.48 9.20
C ALA A 5 7.20 7.20 7.69
N ALA A 6 7.05 5.93 7.31
CA ALA A 6 6.89 5.52 5.91
C ALA A 6 5.67 6.19 5.26
N ARG A 7 4.53 6.23 5.98
CA ARG A 7 3.32 6.91 5.51
C ARG A 7 3.57 8.39 5.23
N VAL A 8 4.20 9.10 6.16
CA VAL A 8 4.50 10.53 6.01
C VAL A 8 5.47 10.77 4.85
N GLN A 9 6.47 9.91 4.65
CA GLN A 9 7.39 10.05 3.51
C GLN A 9 6.67 9.83 2.17
N ASN A 10 5.77 8.86 2.10
CA ASN A 10 5.01 8.57 0.88
C ASN A 10 4.04 9.69 0.46
N THR A 11 3.63 10.60 1.36
CA THR A 11 2.76 11.75 0.99
C THR A 11 3.47 12.79 0.13
N TYR A 12 4.80 12.81 0.15
CA TYR A 12 5.60 13.77 -0.62
C TYR A 12 5.90 13.29 -2.04
N LEU A 13 5.58 12.04 -2.39
CA LEU A 13 5.80 11.50 -3.73
C LEU A 13 4.89 12.21 -4.74
N ARG A 14 5.46 12.59 -5.88
CA ARG A 14 4.76 13.39 -6.91
C ARG A 14 4.54 12.62 -8.21
N SER A 15 5.31 11.56 -8.44
CA SER A 15 5.28 10.74 -9.65
C SER A 15 4.97 9.28 -9.34
N GLN A 16 4.32 8.61 -10.30
CA GLN A 16 3.92 7.22 -10.14
C GLN A 16 5.09 6.24 -10.12
N ASN A 17 6.26 6.66 -10.62
CA ASN A 17 7.47 5.86 -10.71
C ASN A 17 8.47 6.11 -9.57
N GLU A 18 8.15 7.02 -8.65
CA GLU A 18 8.98 7.20 -7.45
C GLU A 18 8.86 5.99 -6.53
N ASN A 19 9.97 5.66 -5.87
CA ASN A 19 10.02 4.53 -4.95
C ASN A 19 9.19 4.84 -3.70
N LEU A 20 8.26 3.94 -3.40
CA LEU A 20 7.55 3.91 -2.13
C LEU A 20 8.52 3.55 -1.02
N VAL A 21 8.36 4.19 0.12
CA VAL A 21 8.92 3.70 1.38
C VAL A 21 8.08 2.50 1.80
N PRO A 22 8.69 1.30 1.92
CA PRO A 22 7.96 0.08 2.14
C PRO A 22 7.33 0.07 3.53
N PHE A 23 6.14 -0.54 3.63
CA PHE A 23 5.53 -0.81 4.93
C PHE A 23 5.96 -2.20 5.41
N ILE A 24 6.02 -2.31 6.74
CA ILE A 24 6.19 -3.58 7.43
C ILE A 24 4.84 -4.09 7.95
N ASN A 25 4.76 -5.40 8.20
CA ASN A 25 3.59 -6.04 8.74
C ASN A 25 3.15 -5.36 10.03
N ALA A 26 1.88 -4.99 10.12
CA ALA A 26 1.37 -4.14 11.20
C ALA A 26 1.42 -4.80 12.58
N THR A 27 1.41 -6.15 12.63
CA THR A 27 1.39 -6.94 13.86
C THR A 27 2.77 -7.44 14.26
N THR A 28 3.57 -7.90 13.30
CA THR A 28 4.85 -8.58 13.57
C THR A 28 6.08 -7.69 13.35
N GLY A 29 5.92 -6.57 12.65
CA GLY A 29 7.03 -5.71 12.23
C GLY A 29 7.96 -6.32 11.17
N ALA A 30 7.64 -7.50 10.64
CA ALA A 30 8.40 -8.13 9.57
C ALA A 30 8.22 -7.40 8.23
N ALA A 31 9.20 -7.52 7.34
CA ALA A 31 9.07 -7.02 5.97
C ALA A 31 7.89 -7.69 5.24
N ILE A 32 7.20 -6.94 4.37
CA ILE A 32 6.15 -7.45 3.47
C ILE A 32 6.82 -7.71 2.11
N PRO A 33 7.21 -8.95 1.75
CA PRO A 33 8.04 -9.19 0.57
C PRO A 33 7.36 -8.81 -0.75
N THR A 34 6.03 -8.79 -0.77
CA THR A 34 5.20 -8.48 -1.93
C THR A 34 4.70 -7.04 -1.95
N PHE A 35 5.25 -6.17 -1.09
CA PHE A 35 4.89 -4.76 -1.07
C PHE A 35 5.30 -4.09 -2.40
N PRO A 36 4.41 -3.31 -3.02
CA PRO A 36 4.73 -2.63 -4.28
C PRO A 36 5.87 -1.62 -4.09
N HIS A 37 6.79 -1.56 -5.04
CA HIS A 37 7.92 -0.62 -5.01
C HIS A 37 7.52 0.77 -5.48
N THR A 38 6.49 0.90 -6.31
CA THR A 38 6.02 2.18 -6.86
C THR A 38 4.50 2.25 -6.85
N SER A 39 3.94 3.45 -6.95
CA SER A 39 2.47 3.57 -7.05
C SER A 39 1.93 3.10 -8.40
N PHE A 40 2.76 3.09 -9.46
CA PHE A 40 2.41 2.45 -10.73
C PHE A 40 2.20 0.93 -10.59
N GLU A 41 3.01 0.26 -9.76
CA GLU A 41 2.85 -1.18 -9.49
C GLU A 41 1.51 -1.48 -8.78
N ILE A 42 0.99 -0.57 -7.96
CA ILE A 42 -0.35 -0.69 -7.35
C ILE A 42 -1.43 -0.77 -8.42
N GLU A 43 -1.27 -0.08 -9.55
CA GLU A 43 -2.26 -0.13 -10.63
C GLU A 43 -2.24 -1.45 -11.40
N ARG A 44 -1.12 -2.17 -11.36
CA ARG A 44 -0.93 -3.44 -12.10
C ARG A 44 -0.92 -4.65 -11.19
N ILE A 45 -1.08 -4.47 -9.89
CA ILE A 45 -1.00 -5.53 -8.89
C ILE A 45 -2.07 -6.60 -9.13
N ALA A 46 -1.66 -7.86 -9.05
CA ALA A 46 -2.59 -8.98 -9.12
C ALA A 46 -3.47 -9.04 -7.85
N ARG A 47 -4.74 -9.45 -7.99
CA ARG A 47 -5.70 -9.51 -6.87
C ARG A 47 -5.14 -10.27 -5.65
N ARG A 48 -4.55 -11.45 -5.86
CA ARG A 48 -3.98 -12.26 -4.78
C ARG A 48 -2.84 -11.54 -4.04
N GLN A 49 -2.00 -10.81 -4.76
CA GLN A 49 -0.92 -10.03 -4.17
C GLN A 49 -1.46 -8.86 -3.36
N LEU A 50 -2.44 -8.13 -3.91
CA LEU A 50 -3.11 -7.04 -3.22
C LEU A 50 -3.79 -7.51 -1.93
N ASP A 51 -4.49 -8.64 -1.98
CA ASP A 51 -5.12 -9.25 -0.80
C ASP A 51 -4.08 -9.59 0.29
N SER A 52 -2.94 -10.16 -0.11
CA SER A 52 -1.84 -10.48 0.82
C SER A 52 -1.25 -9.23 1.47
N VAL A 53 -1.01 -8.16 0.69
CA VAL A 53 -0.49 -6.89 1.22
C VAL A 53 -1.49 -6.27 2.20
N LEU A 54 -2.77 -6.18 1.83
CA LEU A 54 -3.81 -5.60 2.68
C LEU A 54 -3.99 -6.39 3.98
N GLN A 55 -3.94 -7.72 3.92
CA GLN A 55 -3.98 -8.58 5.10
C GLN A 55 -2.79 -8.33 6.03
N GLN A 56 -1.57 -8.23 5.51
CA GLN A 56 -0.37 -7.97 6.32
C GLN A 56 -0.35 -6.56 6.93
N LEU A 57 -1.07 -5.61 6.31
CA LEU A 57 -1.30 -4.27 6.84
C LEU A 57 -2.49 -4.20 7.81
N GLY A 58 -3.24 -5.30 7.98
CA GLY A 58 -4.43 -5.33 8.82
C GLY A 58 -5.59 -4.49 8.29
N ILE A 59 -5.64 -4.26 6.97
CA ILE A 59 -6.69 -3.48 6.31
C ILE A 59 -7.87 -4.43 5.99
N PRO A 60 -9.08 -4.16 6.50
CA PRO A 60 -10.27 -4.94 6.15
C PRO A 60 -10.61 -4.81 4.67
N THR A 61 -10.92 -5.93 4.01
CA THR A 61 -11.24 -5.97 2.56
C THR A 61 -12.47 -6.79 2.20
N GLU A 62 -13.26 -7.20 3.19
CA GLU A 62 -14.50 -7.95 2.99
C GLU A 62 -15.47 -7.16 2.11
N GLY A 63 -16.00 -7.79 1.07
CA GLY A 63 -16.91 -7.15 0.10
C GLY A 63 -16.26 -6.12 -0.84
N ALA A 64 -15.00 -5.73 -0.64
CA ALA A 64 -14.32 -4.76 -1.50
C ALA A 64 -13.93 -5.37 -2.86
N ASN A 65 -14.29 -4.67 -3.95
CA ASN A 65 -13.80 -5.01 -5.29
C ASN A 65 -12.32 -4.60 -5.46
N ILE A 66 -11.69 -4.96 -6.58
CA ILE A 66 -10.25 -4.68 -6.79
C ILE A 66 -9.92 -3.18 -6.81
N ALA A 67 -10.79 -2.34 -7.36
CA ALA A 67 -10.58 -0.89 -7.41
C ALA A 67 -10.64 -0.29 -6.00
N GLU A 68 -11.60 -0.73 -5.18
CA GLU A 68 -11.74 -0.33 -3.80
C GLU A 68 -10.52 -0.74 -2.96
N LYS A 69 -10.04 -1.97 -3.13
CA LYS A 69 -8.83 -2.48 -2.46
C LYS A 69 -7.58 -1.65 -2.80
N LYS A 70 -7.42 -1.25 -4.06
CA LYS A 70 -6.33 -0.35 -4.48
C LYS A 70 -6.48 1.02 -3.81
N ARG A 71 -7.68 1.60 -3.82
CA ARG A 71 -7.97 2.88 -3.15
C ARG A 71 -7.64 2.84 -1.67
N LEU A 72 -8.07 1.78 -0.97
CA LEU A 72 -7.77 1.55 0.44
C LEU A 72 -6.26 1.46 0.68
N LEU A 73 -5.53 0.70 -0.14
CA LEU A 73 -4.07 0.61 -0.04
C LEU A 73 -3.43 2.00 -0.20
N ARG A 74 -3.77 2.73 -1.26
CA ARG A 74 -3.22 4.06 -1.56
C ARG A 74 -3.43 5.04 -0.40
N ALA A 75 -4.66 5.11 0.10
CA ALA A 75 -5.01 5.97 1.23
C ALA A 75 -4.25 5.58 2.50
N HIS A 76 -4.15 4.28 2.78
CA HIS A 76 -3.47 3.78 3.98
C HIS A 76 -1.96 4.08 3.96
N ILE A 77 -1.32 3.97 2.80
CA ILE A 77 0.12 4.20 2.65
C ILE A 77 0.51 5.66 2.42
N GLY A 78 -0.47 6.57 2.43
CA GLY A 78 -0.25 8.01 2.35
C GLY A 78 -0.04 8.54 0.94
N LEU A 79 -0.46 7.82 -0.11
CA LEU A 79 -0.37 8.34 -1.47
C LEU A 79 -1.41 9.43 -1.74
N PRO A 80 -1.05 10.48 -2.48
CA PRO A 80 -2.03 11.45 -2.94
C PRO A 80 -3.07 10.79 -3.87
N GLU A 81 -4.27 11.38 -3.89
CA GLU A 81 -5.31 11.01 -4.83
C GLU A 81 -4.77 11.19 -6.26
N VAL A 82 -5.01 10.22 -7.14
CA VAL A 82 -4.60 10.35 -8.55
C VAL A 82 -5.53 11.38 -9.17
N ALA A 83 -4.98 12.52 -9.58
CA ALA A 83 -5.70 13.53 -10.35
C ALA A 83 -6.09 13.00 -11.74
#